data_AF-A0A800IF92-F1
#
_entry.id   AF-A0A800IF92-F1
#
_cell.length_a   1.000
_cell.length_b   1.000
_cell.length_c   1.000
_cell.angle_alpha   90.00
_cell.angle_beta   90.00
_cell.angle_gamma   90.00
#
_symmetry.space_group_name_H-M   'P 1'
#
loop_
_entity.id
_entity.type
_entity.pdbx_description
1 polymer ?
#
loop_
_entity_poly.entity_id
_entity_poly.type
_entity_poly.pdbx_seq_one_letter_code
_entity_poly.pdbx_strand_id
1 'polypeptide(L)'
;MSIITRYINREVLVSALAVSMVLLLIISSSRFAHYLSKAVTGELDAQAVVEIIINLLPAYLSTLLPLGGFLAVLLTLGRLSVDNELTVLFANGVSQAQLVKVVLVPLSILALLVAFLRPQKPPAT
;
A
#
# COMPACT_ATOMS: atom_id res chain seq x y z
N MET A 1 -7.56 -23.66 12.06
CA MET A 1 -7.73 -22.21 11.76
C MET A 1 -6.45 -21.46 11.35
N SER A 2 -5.22 -21.88 11.72
CA SER A 2 -4.03 -21.06 11.43
C SER A 2 -3.63 -20.97 9.95
N ILE A 3 -3.94 -21.99 9.14
CA ILE A 3 -3.52 -22.04 7.72
C ILE A 3 -4.28 -20.99 6.90
N ILE A 4 -5.61 -20.95 7.00
CA ILE A 4 -6.43 -19.98 6.25
C ILE A 4 -6.16 -18.54 6.72
N THR A 5 -5.97 -18.31 8.02
CA THR A 5 -5.59 -17.00 8.55
C THR A 5 -4.24 -16.54 8.00
N ARG A 6 -3.25 -17.44 7.93
CA ARG A 6 -1.94 -17.13 7.35
C ARG A 6 -2.04 -16.87 5.85
N TYR A 7 -2.89 -17.61 5.14
CA TYR A 7 -3.15 -17.43 3.72
C TYR A 7 -3.73 -16.04 3.44
N ILE A 8 -4.86 -15.70 4.08
CA ILE A 8 -5.52 -14.39 3.93
C ILE A 8 -4.55 -13.25 4.31
N ASN A 9 -3.85 -13.37 5.43
CA ASN A 9 -2.92 -12.33 5.87
C ASN A 9 -1.79 -12.11 4.86
N ARG A 10 -1.22 -13.19 4.32
CA ARG A 10 -0.17 -13.10 3.30
C ARG A 10 -0.71 -12.49 2.02
N GLU A 11 -1.89 -12.91 1.56
CA GLU A 11 -2.47 -12.42 0.33
C GLU A 11 -2.82 -10.93 0.41
N VAL A 12 -3.44 -10.50 1.52
CA VAL A 12 -3.72 -9.07 1.77
C VAL A 12 -2.43 -8.26 1.84
N LEU A 13 -1.41 -8.71 2.58
CA LEU A 13 -0.18 -7.94 2.74
C LEU A 13 0.59 -7.82 1.42
N VAL A 14 0.72 -8.92 0.67
CA VAL A 14 1.42 -8.92 -0.62
C VAL A 14 0.66 -8.08 -1.64
N SER A 15 -0.66 -8.22 -1.71
CA SER A 15 -1.49 -7.43 -2.62
C SER A 15 -1.44 -5.94 -2.26
N ALA A 16 -1.42 -5.59 -0.97
CA ALA A 16 -1.33 -4.20 -0.52
C ALA A 16 -0.02 -3.56 -0.95
N LEU A 17 1.10 -4.24 -0.69
CA LEU A 17 2.42 -3.77 -1.10
C LEU A 17 2.54 -3.67 -2.61
N ALA A 18 2.03 -4.66 -3.35
CA ALA A 18 2.06 -4.65 -4.81
C ALA A 18 1.26 -3.47 -5.39
N VAL A 19 0.02 -3.27 -4.94
CA VAL A 19 -0.83 -2.16 -5.39
C VAL A 19 -0.22 -0.82 -5.02
N SER A 20 0.25 -0.64 -3.78
CA SER A 20 0.92 0.60 -3.36
C SER A 20 2.19 0.87 -4.17
N MET A 21 2.97 -0.17 -4.51
CA MET A 21 4.18 -0.03 -5.33
C MET A 21 3.84 0.41 -6.76
N VAL A 22 2.80 -0.18 -7.37
CA VAL A 22 2.33 0.23 -8.70
C VAL A 22 1.89 1.70 -8.68
N LEU A 23 1.07 2.10 -7.69
CA LEU A 23 0.63 3.48 -7.56
C LEU A 23 1.81 4.44 -7.32
N LEU A 24 2.80 4.02 -6.51
CA LEU A 24 3.99 4.81 -6.24
C LEU A 24 4.79 5.04 -7.52
N LEU A 25 4.99 4.01 -8.35
CA LEU A 25 5.69 4.13 -9.62
C LEU A 25 4.97 5.07 -10.59
N ILE A 26 3.65 4.96 -10.70
CA ILE A 26 2.84 5.85 -11.55
C ILE A 26 3.03 7.31 -11.13
N ILE A 27 2.89 7.61 -9.84
CA ILE A 27 3.01 8.98 -9.32
C ILE A 27 4.44 9.49 -9.42
N SER A 28 5.43 8.65 -9.08
CA SER A 28 6.84 9.03 -9.10
C SER A 28 7.31 9.33 -10.52
N SER A 29 6.84 8.57 -11.53
CA SER A 29 7.15 8.85 -12.93
C SER A 29 6.64 10.22 -13.36
N SER A 30 5.41 10.59 -12.98
CA SER A 30 4.85 11.92 -13.28
C SER A 30 5.64 13.04 -12.59
N ARG A 31 6.01 12.86 -11.32
CA ARG A 31 6.80 13.85 -10.57
C ARG A 31 8.21 13.98 -11.10
N PHE A 32 8.86 12.88 -11.45
CA PHE A 32 10.19 12.87 -12.04
C PHE A 32 10.23 13.70 -13.33
N ALA A 33 9.27 13.47 -14.25
CA ALA A 33 9.18 14.24 -15.48
C ALA A 33 8.97 15.76 -15.20
N HIS A 34 8.13 16.09 -14.21
CA HIS A 34 7.88 17.48 -13.81
C HIS A 34 9.14 18.19 -13.29
N TYR A 35 9.87 17.56 -12.37
CA TYR A 35 11.09 18.16 -11.81
C TYR A 35 12.25 18.18 -12.81
N LEU A 36 12.34 17.18 -13.69
CA LEU A 36 13.32 17.20 -14.77
C LEU A 36 13.07 18.36 -15.74
N SER A 37 11.81 18.66 -16.06
CA SER A 37 11.46 19.83 -16.88
C SER A 37 11.96 21.14 -16.27
N LYS A 38 11.83 21.30 -14.94
CA LYS A 38 12.36 22.47 -14.22
C LYS A 38 13.88 22.54 -14.21
N ALA A 39 14.56 21.40 -14.21
CA ALA A 39 16.01 21.38 -14.33
C ALA A 39 16.46 21.83 -15.73
N VAL A 40 15.71 21.46 -16.77
CA VAL A 40 15.97 21.89 -18.15
C VAL A 40 15.76 23.39 -18.34
N THR A 41 14.78 24.00 -17.65
CA THR A 41 14.58 25.46 -17.69
C THR A 41 15.60 26.24 -16.85
N GLY A 42 16.49 25.55 -16.12
CA GLY A 42 17.50 26.17 -15.26
C GLY A 42 16.96 26.66 -13.90
N GLU A 43 15.72 26.35 -13.56
CA GLU A 43 15.12 26.70 -12.26
C GLU A 43 15.61 25.80 -11.12
N LEU A 44 16.12 24.61 -11.45
CA LEU A 44 16.54 23.58 -10.50
C LEU A 44 17.86 22.95 -10.97
N ASP A 45 18.74 22.64 -10.02
CA ASP A 45 19.91 21.84 -10.31
C ASP A 45 19.51 20.39 -10.63
N ALA A 46 20.14 19.78 -11.64
CA ALA A 46 19.83 18.43 -12.09
C ALA A 46 20.08 17.39 -10.98
N GLN A 47 21.10 17.62 -10.15
CA GLN A 47 21.40 16.75 -9.02
C GLN A 47 20.33 16.83 -7.92
N ALA A 48 19.75 18.02 -7.70
CA ALA A 48 18.68 18.23 -6.74
C ALA A 48 17.38 17.47 -7.12
N VAL A 49 17.14 17.21 -8.41
CA VAL A 49 15.95 16.45 -8.86
C VAL A 49 15.89 15.06 -8.21
N VAL A 50 17.02 14.34 -8.19
CA VAL A 50 17.08 12.98 -7.64
C VAL A 50 16.88 13.02 -6.12
N GLU A 51 17.52 13.97 -5.43
CA GLU A 51 17.37 14.16 -3.98
C GLU A 51 15.93 14.48 -3.57
N ILE A 52 15.27 15.36 -4.32
CA ILE A 52 13.86 15.71 -4.12
C ILE A 52 12.99 14.45 -4.28
N ILE A 53 13.16 13.70 -5.38
CA ILE A 53 12.35 12.50 -5.62
C ILE A 53 12.52 11.49 -4.50
N ILE A 54 13.75 11.20 -4.07
CA ILE A 54 14.01 10.26 -2.98
C ILE A 54 13.36 10.72 -1.68
N ASN A 55 13.42 12.02 -1.35
CA ASN A 55 12.77 12.57 -0.16
C ASN A 55 11.23 12.53 -0.23
N LEU A 56 10.66 12.56 -1.43
CA LEU A 56 9.21 12.50 -1.64
C LEU A 56 8.66 11.06 -1.58
N LEU A 57 9.48 10.05 -1.90
CA LEU A 57 9.05 8.64 -1.93
C LEU A 57 8.44 8.15 -0.60
N PRO A 58 9.05 8.38 0.59
CA PRO A 58 8.47 7.96 1.87
C PRO A 58 7.11 8.62 2.15
N ALA A 59 6.98 9.91 1.82
CA ALA A 59 5.74 10.64 2.01
C ALA A 59 4.62 10.07 1.13
N TYR A 60 4.89 9.84 -0.16
CA TYR A 60 3.93 9.22 -1.06
C TYR A 60 3.58 7.80 -0.65
N LEU A 61 4.59 6.97 -0.33
CA LEU A 61 4.37 5.60 0.11
C LEU A 61 3.49 5.54 1.38
N SER A 62 3.74 6.42 2.36
CA SER A 62 2.93 6.51 3.58
C SER A 62 1.45 6.87 3.31
N THR A 63 1.19 7.59 2.23
CA THR A 63 -0.16 7.96 1.78
C THR A 63 -0.82 6.86 0.95
N LEU A 64 -0.02 6.14 0.15
CA LEU A 64 -0.49 5.07 -0.74
C LEU A 64 -0.66 3.72 -0.05
N LEU A 65 0.02 3.47 1.07
CA LEU A 65 -0.11 2.22 1.84
C LEU A 65 -1.54 1.99 2.38
N PRO A 66 -2.23 2.98 2.99
CA PRO A 66 -3.62 2.83 3.38
C PRO A 66 -4.56 2.53 2.21
N LEU A 67 -4.35 3.22 1.07
CA LEU A 67 -5.13 3.02 -0.13
C LEU A 67 -4.90 1.62 -0.74
N GLY A 68 -3.63 1.21 -0.83
CA GLY A 68 -3.26 -0.14 -1.29
C GLY A 68 -3.78 -1.22 -0.35
N GLY A 69 -3.75 -1.00 0.96
CA GLY A 69 -4.35 -1.89 1.96
C GLY A 69 -5.85 -2.06 1.76
N PHE A 70 -6.59 -0.96 1.54
CA PHE A 70 -8.02 -1.01 1.24
C PHE A 70 -8.30 -1.82 -0.04
N LEU A 71 -7.61 -1.51 -1.14
CA LEU A 71 -7.77 -2.22 -2.41
C LEU A 71 -7.38 -3.69 -2.29
N ALA A 72 -6.32 -4.01 -1.57
CA ALA A 72 -5.87 -5.39 -1.36
C ALA A 72 -6.89 -6.22 -0.60
N VAL A 73 -7.55 -5.65 0.42
CA VAL A 73 -8.65 -6.32 1.12
C VAL A 73 -9.80 -6.59 0.17
N LEU A 74 -10.22 -5.60 -0.63
CA LEU A 74 -11.29 -5.78 -1.62
C LEU A 74 -10.95 -6.87 -2.65
N LEU A 75 -9.74 -6.86 -3.19
CA LEU A 75 -9.29 -7.83 -4.19
C LEU A 75 -9.18 -9.24 -3.60
N THR A 76 -8.62 -9.37 -2.39
CA THR A 76 -8.49 -10.66 -1.71
C THR A 76 -9.86 -11.24 -1.37
N LEU A 77 -10.72 -10.45 -0.71
CA LEU A 77 -12.07 -10.91 -0.38
C LEU A 77 -12.91 -11.19 -1.63
N GLY A 78 -12.73 -10.41 -2.70
CA GLY A 78 -13.37 -10.63 -3.99
C GLY A 78 -12.98 -11.97 -4.60
N ARG A 79 -11.68 -12.31 -4.60
CA ARG A 79 -11.18 -13.61 -5.07
C ARG A 79 -11.73 -14.77 -4.24
N LEU A 80 -11.61 -14.70 -2.91
CA LEU A 80 -12.16 -15.70 -2.00
C LEU A 80 -13.69 -15.89 -2.15
N SER A 81 -14.40 -14.83 -2.56
CA SER A 81 -15.83 -14.91 -2.85
C SER A 81 -16.10 -15.65 -4.17
N VAL A 82 -15.36 -15.34 -5.23
CA VAL A 82 -15.50 -15.97 -6.56
C VAL A 82 -15.10 -17.45 -6.51
N ASP A 83 -14.06 -17.78 -5.77
CA ASP A 83 -13.55 -19.14 -5.60
C ASP A 83 -14.37 -19.96 -4.58
N ASN A 84 -15.47 -19.39 -4.05
CA ASN A 84 -16.35 -19.97 -3.03
C ASN A 84 -15.67 -20.31 -1.68
N GLU A 85 -14.44 -19.86 -1.44
CA GLU A 85 -13.72 -20.10 -0.19
C GLU A 85 -14.39 -19.44 1.01
N LEU A 86 -14.95 -18.23 0.85
CA LEU A 86 -15.72 -17.57 1.92
C LEU A 86 -16.97 -18.37 2.31
N THR A 87 -17.68 -18.92 1.33
CA THR A 87 -18.87 -19.74 1.56
C THR A 87 -18.51 -21.00 2.36
N VAL A 88 -17.42 -21.67 1.99
CA VAL A 88 -16.92 -22.84 2.72
C VAL A 88 -16.49 -22.47 4.14
N LEU A 89 -15.80 -21.35 4.33
CA LEU A 89 -15.41 -20.83 5.64
C LEU A 89 -16.62 -20.61 6.56
N PHE A 90 -17.65 -19.93 6.06
CA PHE A 90 -18.87 -19.66 6.82
C PHE A 90 -19.69 -20.92 7.09
N ALA A 91 -19.76 -21.86 6.13
CA ALA A 91 -20.42 -23.16 6.33
C ALA A 91 -19.72 -24.02 7.41
N ASN A 92 -18.40 -23.84 7.60
CA ASN A 92 -17.63 -24.50 8.65
C ASN A 92 -17.65 -23.74 9.99
N GLY A 93 -18.56 -22.77 10.16
CA GLY A 93 -18.78 -22.07 11.42
C GLY A 93 -17.84 -20.90 11.70
N VAL A 94 -17.05 -20.45 10.72
CA VAL A 94 -16.31 -19.19 10.86
C VAL A 94 -17.29 -18.03 10.80
N SER A 95 -17.21 -17.10 11.74
CA SER A 95 -18.08 -15.91 11.74
C SER A 95 -17.44 -14.76 10.96
N GLN A 96 -18.29 -13.84 10.48
CA GLN A 96 -17.83 -12.60 9.84
C GLN A 96 -16.90 -11.78 10.75
N ALA A 97 -17.17 -11.75 12.06
CA ALA A 97 -16.32 -11.07 13.03
C ALA A 97 -14.91 -11.69 13.13
N GLN A 98 -14.79 -13.02 12.99
CA GLN A 98 -13.49 -13.68 12.93
C GLN A 98 -12.74 -13.31 11.65
N LEU A 99 -13.43 -13.24 10.50
CA LEU A 99 -12.82 -12.78 9.24
C LEU A 99 -12.29 -11.35 9.36
N VAL A 100 -13.06 -10.44 9.96
CA VAL A 100 -12.61 -9.06 10.21
C VAL A 100 -11.36 -9.04 11.09
N LYS A 101 -11.33 -9.84 12.16
CA LYS A 101 -10.14 -9.95 13.04
C LYS A 101 -8.90 -10.45 12.29
N VAL A 102 -9.07 -11.39 11.35
CA VAL A 102 -7.99 -11.86 10.49
C VAL A 102 -7.45 -10.71 9.65
N VAL A 103 -8.32 -10.00 8.93
CA VAL A 103 -7.93 -8.88 8.05
C VAL A 103 -7.35 -7.67 8.83
N LEU A 104 -7.76 -7.46 10.08
CA LEU A 104 -7.19 -6.41 10.93
C LEU A 104 -5.69 -6.59 11.20
N VAL A 105 -5.18 -7.82 11.20
CA VAL A 105 -3.75 -8.09 11.43
C VAL A 105 -2.86 -7.43 10.36
N PRO A 106 -3.01 -7.72 9.04
CA PRO A 106 -2.21 -7.06 8.02
C PRO A 106 -2.47 -5.55 7.97
N LEU A 107 -3.69 -5.08 8.20
CA LEU A 107 -3.97 -3.64 8.26
C LEU A 107 -3.25 -2.94 9.42
N SER A 108 -3.11 -3.60 10.57
CA SER A 108 -2.35 -3.07 11.71
C SER A 108 -0.86 -3.00 11.39
N ILE A 109 -0.32 -4.01 10.69
CA ILE A 109 1.08 -4.00 10.22
C ILE A 109 1.30 -2.83 9.25
N LEU A 110 0.40 -2.63 8.29
CA LEU A 110 0.47 -1.50 7.36
C LEU A 110 0.36 -0.16 8.10
N ALA A 111 -0.51 -0.04 9.11
CA ALA A 111 -0.63 1.17 9.92
C ALA A 111 0.67 1.49 10.68
N LEU A 112 1.34 0.47 11.25
CA LEU A 112 2.65 0.63 11.89
C LEU A 112 3.73 1.05 10.88
N LEU A 113 3.73 0.45 9.68
CA LEU A 113 4.64 0.85 8.60
C LEU A 113 4.41 2.31 8.19
N VAL A 114 3.16 2.74 8.06
CA VAL A 114 2.82 4.14 7.77
C VAL A 114 3.29 5.08 8.87
N ALA A 115 3.09 4.70 10.13
CA ALA A 115 3.57 5.48 11.28
C ALA A 115 5.09 5.62 11.29
N PHE A 116 5.82 4.57 10.92
CA PHE A 116 7.28 4.58 10.80
C PHE A 116 7.77 5.40 9.60
N LEU A 117 7.10 5.30 8.46
CA LEU A 117 7.49 5.98 7.22
C LEU A 117 7.12 7.45 7.17
N ARG A 118 6.12 7.89 7.94
CA ARG A 118 5.68 9.29 7.94
C ARG A 118 6.85 10.19 8.36
N PRO A 119 7.37 11.04 7.46
CA PRO A 119 8.41 11.97 7.82
C PRO A 119 7.85 12.99 8.83
N GLN A 120 8.59 13.25 9.92
CA GLN A 120 8.19 14.21 10.96
C GLN A 120 8.21 15.66 10.46
N LYS A 121 8.87 15.93 9.33
CA LYS A 121 8.97 17.25 8.72
C LYS A 121 8.25 17.23 7.36
N PRO A 122 7.33 18.19 7.09
CA PRO A 122 6.72 18.30 5.77
C PRO A 122 7.84 18.49 4.72
N PRO A 123 7.75 17.84 3.55
CA PRO A 123 8.70 18.09 2.47
C PRO A 123 8.66 19.58 2.16
N ALA A 124 9.82 20.24 2.26
CA ALA A 124 9.95 21.68 2.10
C ALA A 124 9.31 22.10 0.77
N THR A 125 8.27 22.92 0.87
CA THR A 125 7.67 23.69 -0.22
C THR A 125 8.60 24.78 -0.69
#